data_AF-A0A2E4SUM6-F1
#
_entry.id   AF-A0A2E4SUM6-F1
#
_cell.length_a   1.000
_cell.length_b   1.000
_cell.length_c   1.000
_cell.angle_alpha   90.00
_cell.angle_beta   90.00
_cell.angle_gamma   90.00
#
_symmetry.space_group_name_H-M   'P 1'
#
loop_
_entity.id
_entity.type
_entity.pdbx_description
1 polymer ?
#
loop_
_entity_poly.entity_id
_entity_poly.type
_entity_poly.pdbx_seq_one_letter_code
_entity_poly.pdbx_strand_id
1 'polypeptide(L)'
;MTTGTGYVASMATTALPMKSLLNRLAGSLDSAADQLPEVVELPAWIDPSFLRAAAVVAIATTLVLLVLAARIIRRLVVRGLVILFLAALALGLWSQRVSLADCAAECSCNLFGQAVQIPDDLNPNCSQAAGSR
;
A
#
# COMPACT_ATOMS: atom_id res chain seq x y z
N MET A 1 -12.84 63.63 2.93
CA MET A 1 -13.38 62.82 4.04
C MET A 1 -14.52 61.99 3.47
N THR A 2 -14.24 60.75 3.02
CA THR A 2 -14.54 59.47 3.74
C THR A 2 -16.05 59.31 3.96
N THR A 3 -16.79 58.25 3.60
CA THR A 3 -16.55 56.78 3.62
C THR A 3 -17.79 56.18 2.90
N GLY A 4 -17.73 55.26 1.93
CA GLY A 4 -17.41 53.84 2.07
C GLY A 4 -18.52 53.06 2.80
N THR A 5 -19.38 52.30 2.10
CA THR A 5 -20.11 51.15 2.66
C THR A 5 -20.38 50.11 1.57
N GLY A 6 -19.55 49.08 1.54
CA GLY A 6 -19.76 47.88 0.73
C GLY A 6 -20.76 46.94 1.39
N TYR A 7 -21.67 46.39 0.59
CA TYR A 7 -22.58 45.34 1.02
C TYR A 7 -21.87 43.99 0.95
N VAL A 8 -21.31 43.56 2.08
CA VAL A 8 -20.91 42.17 2.28
C VAL A 8 -22.14 41.37 2.71
N ALA A 9 -22.67 40.56 1.79
CA ALA A 9 -23.67 39.55 2.10
C ALA A 9 -23.03 38.48 3.01
N SER A 10 -23.34 38.53 4.30
CA SER A 10 -22.98 37.50 5.26
C SER A 10 -23.67 36.19 4.87
N MET A 11 -22.88 35.19 4.46
CA MET A 11 -23.34 33.81 4.40
C MET A 11 -23.36 33.28 5.84
N ALA A 12 -24.53 33.38 6.48
CA ALA A 12 -24.77 32.68 7.73
C ALA A 12 -24.93 31.18 7.42
N THR A 13 -23.87 30.41 7.68
CA THR A 13 -23.93 28.94 7.72
C THR A 13 -24.67 28.54 8.98
N THR A 14 -26.00 28.73 9.00
CA THR A 14 -26.84 28.14 10.04
C THR A 14 -26.93 26.64 9.76
N ALA A 15 -26.64 25.84 10.78
CA ALA A 15 -26.86 24.40 10.75
C ALA A 15 -28.37 24.16 10.52
N LEU A 16 -28.74 23.98 9.26
CA LEU A 16 -30.10 23.69 8.85
C LEU A 16 -30.52 22.36 9.50
N PRO A 17 -31.75 22.27 10.05
CA PRO A 17 -32.23 21.02 10.62
C PRO A 17 -32.23 19.93 9.53
N MET A 18 -31.76 18.72 9.87
CA MET A 18 -31.64 17.56 8.94
C MET A 18 -32.92 17.33 8.10
N LYS A 19 -34.10 17.60 8.68
CA LYS A 19 -35.42 17.55 8.00
C LYS A 19 -35.51 18.49 6.79
N SER A 20 -34.92 19.68 6.87
CA SER A 20 -34.85 20.63 5.75
C SER A 20 -33.93 20.15 4.63
N LEU A 21 -32.87 19.40 4.96
CA LEU A 21 -31.99 18.81 3.95
C LEU A 21 -32.66 17.65 3.25
N LEU A 22 -33.37 16.79 3.99
CA LEU A 22 -34.15 15.69 3.41
C LEU A 22 -35.23 16.20 2.47
N ASN A 23 -35.95 17.26 2.82
CA ASN A 23 -36.96 17.85 1.94
C ASN A 23 -36.33 18.49 0.68
N ARG A 24 -35.15 19.11 0.80
CA ARG A 24 -34.42 19.64 -0.36
C ARG A 24 -33.88 18.54 -1.28
N LEU A 25 -33.36 17.45 -0.70
CA LEU A 25 -32.92 16.27 -1.44
C LEU A 25 -34.09 15.60 -2.13
N ALA A 26 -35.22 15.42 -1.44
CA ALA A 26 -36.44 14.86 -2.02
C ALA A 26 -36.92 15.69 -3.22
N GLY A 27 -37.00 17.02 -3.09
CA GLY A 27 -37.35 17.89 -4.21
C GLY A 27 -36.33 17.87 -5.36
N SER A 28 -35.04 17.73 -5.06
CA SER A 28 -34.01 17.58 -6.09
C SER A 28 -34.06 16.23 -6.80
N LEU A 29 -34.43 15.15 -6.10
CA LEU A 29 -34.58 13.80 -6.64
C LEU A 29 -35.83 13.70 -7.53
N ASP A 30 -36.93 14.32 -7.11
CA ASP A 30 -38.20 14.40 -7.85
C ASP A 30 -38.02 15.19 -9.16
N SER A 31 -37.41 16.37 -9.08
CA SER A 31 -37.05 17.16 -10.27
C SER A 31 -36.07 16.43 -11.18
N ALA A 32 -35.16 15.63 -10.62
CA ALA A 32 -34.27 14.80 -11.43
C ALA A 32 -35.05 13.68 -12.11
N ALA A 33 -35.97 13.01 -11.39
CA ALA A 33 -36.81 11.94 -11.94
C ALA A 33 -37.68 12.43 -13.10
N ASP A 34 -38.29 13.61 -13.00
CA ASP A 34 -39.06 14.23 -14.10
C ASP A 34 -38.20 14.63 -15.30
N GLN A 35 -36.90 14.88 -15.07
CA GLN A 35 -35.96 15.27 -16.12
C GLN A 35 -35.31 14.05 -16.79
N LEU A 36 -35.45 12.84 -16.23
CA LEU A 36 -35.06 11.62 -16.90
C LEU A 36 -36.15 11.23 -17.90
N PRO A 37 -35.84 11.09 -19.21
CA PRO A 37 -36.79 10.52 -20.14
C PRO A 37 -37.14 9.10 -19.69
N GLU A 38 -38.44 8.84 -19.48
CA GLU A 38 -39.01 7.57 -19.01
C GLU A 38 -38.61 6.38 -19.90
N VAL A 39 -38.19 6.67 -21.13
CA VAL A 39 -37.52 5.74 -22.03
C VAL A 39 -36.32 6.48 -22.60
N VAL A 40 -35.11 6.13 -22.15
CA VAL A 40 -33.91 6.39 -22.95
C VAL A 40 -34.08 5.50 -24.19
N GLU A 41 -34.73 6.01 -25.22
CA GLU A 41 -34.78 5.35 -26.51
C GLU A 41 -33.35 5.35 -27.03
N LEU A 42 -32.73 4.16 -27.03
CA LEU A 42 -31.46 3.98 -27.69
C LEU A 42 -31.68 4.34 -29.16
N PRO A 43 -30.76 5.11 -29.77
CA PRO A 43 -30.92 5.51 -31.15
C PRO A 43 -31.04 4.27 -32.04
N ALA A 44 -31.84 4.34 -33.10
CA ALA A 44 -32.29 3.17 -33.88
C ALA A 44 -31.18 2.30 -34.51
N TRP A 45 -29.93 2.74 -34.46
CA TRP A 45 -28.75 1.96 -34.87
C TRP A 45 -28.18 1.06 -33.75
N ILE A 46 -28.69 1.17 -32.52
CA ILE A 46 -28.24 0.39 -31.36
C ILE A 46 -29.30 -0.66 -30.99
N ASP A 47 -29.00 -1.91 -31.32
CA ASP A 47 -29.80 -3.04 -30.90
C ASP A 47 -29.57 -3.40 -29.41
N PRO A 48 -30.63 -3.49 -28.59
CA PRO A 48 -30.51 -3.85 -27.17
C PRO A 48 -30.02 -5.29 -26.96
N SER A 49 -30.22 -6.17 -27.94
CA SER A 49 -29.69 -7.55 -27.92
C SER A 49 -28.17 -7.56 -28.04
N PHE A 50 -27.60 -6.68 -28.86
CA PHE A 50 -26.16 -6.52 -29.01
C PHE A 50 -25.52 -6.00 -27.72
N LEU A 51 -26.13 -5.04 -27.03
CA LEU A 51 -25.61 -4.54 -25.74
C LEU A 51 -25.59 -5.61 -24.67
N ARG A 52 -26.64 -6.43 -24.58
CA ARG A 52 -26.68 -7.53 -23.61
C ARG A 52 -25.59 -8.55 -23.88
N ALA A 53 -25.40 -8.93 -25.14
CA ALA A 53 -24.32 -9.85 -25.53
C ALA A 53 -22.94 -9.25 -25.25
N ALA A 54 -22.72 -7.99 -25.63
CA ALA A 54 -21.46 -7.28 -25.39
C ALA A 54 -21.16 -7.13 -23.89
N ALA A 55 -22.17 -6.82 -23.07
CA ALA A 55 -22.04 -6.73 -21.62
C ALA A 55 -21.67 -8.09 -21.01
N VAL A 56 -22.31 -9.18 -21.44
CA VAL A 56 -21.95 -10.53 -20.98
C VAL A 56 -20.51 -10.88 -21.36
N VAL A 57 -20.10 -10.57 -22.59
CA VAL A 57 -18.72 -10.78 -23.04
C VAL A 57 -17.75 -9.93 -22.21
N ALA A 58 -18.06 -8.65 -21.97
CA ALA A 58 -17.22 -7.75 -21.18
C ALA A 58 -17.08 -8.20 -19.72
N ILE A 59 -18.16 -8.72 -19.12
CA ILE A 59 -18.11 -9.29 -17.77
C ILE A 59 -17.25 -10.55 -17.78
N ALA A 60 -17.47 -11.46 -18.74
CA ALA A 60 -16.70 -12.69 -18.85
C ALA A 60 -15.20 -12.41 -19.05
N THR A 61 -14.82 -11.47 -19.92
CA THR A 61 -13.42 -11.10 -20.15
C THR A 61 -12.80 -10.46 -18.92
N THR A 62 -13.53 -9.57 -18.23
CA THR A 62 -13.09 -8.99 -16.95
C THR A 62 -12.81 -10.07 -15.91
N LEU A 63 -13.71 -11.04 -15.76
CA LEU A 63 -13.52 -12.16 -14.82
C LEU A 63 -12.31 -13.01 -15.19
N VAL A 64 -12.12 -13.33 -16.47
CA VAL A 64 -10.96 -14.09 -16.94
C VAL A 64 -9.67 -13.33 -16.65
N LEU A 65 -9.61 -12.03 -16.94
CA LEU A 65 -8.46 -11.18 -16.64
C LEU A 65 -8.17 -11.12 -15.14
N LEU A 66 -9.20 -10.99 -14.31
CA LEU A 66 -9.08 -10.99 -12.84
C LEU A 66 -8.46 -12.31 -12.35
N VAL A 67 -8.95 -13.45 -12.84
CA VAL A 67 -8.42 -14.78 -12.49
C VAL A 67 -6.99 -14.95 -12.97
N LEU A 68 -6.66 -14.47 -14.17
CA LEU A 68 -5.30 -14.51 -14.71
C LEU A 68 -4.35 -13.66 -13.87
N ALA A 69 -4.73 -12.43 -13.55
CA ALA A 69 -3.95 -11.55 -12.70
C ALA A 69 -3.71 -12.18 -11.32
N ALA A 70 -4.76 -12.72 -10.68
CA ALA A 70 -4.65 -13.42 -9.41
C ALA A 70 -3.70 -14.64 -9.47
N ARG A 71 -3.76 -15.42 -10.56
CA ARG A 71 -2.86 -16.57 -10.80
C ARG A 71 -1.41 -16.13 -10.96
N ILE A 72 -1.17 -15.07 -11.74
CA ILE A 72 0.17 -14.52 -11.96
C ILE A 72 0.74 -13.97 -10.66
N ILE A 73 -0.03 -13.14 -9.94
CA ILE A 73 0.36 -12.60 -8.63
C ILE A 73 0.69 -13.75 -7.68
N ARG A 74 -0.16 -14.78 -7.57
CA ARG A 74 0.11 -15.91 -6.67
C ARG A 74 1.41 -16.64 -7.03
N ARG A 75 1.71 -16.84 -8.33
CA ARG A 75 2.99 -17.42 -8.76
C ARG A 75 4.19 -16.52 -8.44
N LEU A 76 4.05 -15.21 -8.66
CA LEU A 76 5.10 -14.24 -8.39
C LEU A 76 5.35 -14.06 -6.90
N VAL A 77 4.31 -14.03 -6.08
CA VAL A 77 4.41 -13.93 -4.61
C VAL A 77 5.14 -15.15 -4.05
N VAL A 78 4.82 -16.37 -4.50
CA VAL A 78 5.53 -17.57 -4.03
C VAL A 78 7.02 -17.51 -4.40
N ARG A 79 7.35 -17.16 -5.65
CA ARG A 79 8.76 -17.01 -6.07
C ARG A 79 9.47 -15.87 -5.33
N GLY A 80 8.80 -14.74 -5.17
CA GLY A 80 9.32 -13.57 -4.45
C GLY A 80 9.58 -13.88 -2.98
N LEU A 81 8.65 -14.58 -2.31
CA LEU A 81 8.81 -15.03 -0.93
C LEU A 81 10.02 -15.94 -0.78
N VAL A 82 10.21 -16.90 -1.69
CA VAL A 82 11.38 -17.79 -1.66
C VAL A 82 12.69 -17.00 -1.80
N ILE A 83 12.77 -16.08 -2.76
CA ILE A 83 13.95 -15.23 -2.97
C ILE A 83 14.20 -14.35 -1.74
N LEU A 84 13.16 -13.71 -1.20
CA LEU A 84 13.24 -12.87 0.00
C LEU A 84 13.73 -13.68 1.21
N PHE A 85 13.22 -14.90 1.38
CA PHE A 85 13.60 -15.79 2.47
C PHE A 85 15.06 -16.21 2.35
N LEU A 86 15.51 -16.61 1.16
CA LEU A 86 16.92 -16.92 0.87
C LEU A 86 17.83 -15.72 1.13
N ALA A 87 17.42 -14.52 0.71
CA ALA A 87 18.16 -13.29 0.97
C ALA A 87 18.25 -12.97 2.46
N ALA A 88 17.16 -13.13 3.21
CA ALA A 88 17.15 -12.94 4.65
C ALA A 88 18.08 -13.94 5.37
N LEU A 89 18.08 -15.21 4.95
CA LEU A 89 19.02 -16.21 5.46
C LEU A 89 20.47 -15.84 5.13
N ALA A 90 20.75 -15.43 3.89
CA ALA A 90 22.10 -15.02 3.50
C ALA A 90 22.58 -13.81 4.33
N LEU A 91 21.73 -12.81 4.55
CA LEU A 91 22.04 -11.67 5.41
C LEU A 91 22.23 -12.08 6.87
N GLY A 92 21.41 -13.00 7.40
CA GLY A 92 21.57 -13.51 8.76
C GLY A 92 22.85 -14.34 8.95
N LEU A 93 23.29 -15.09 7.93
CA LEU A 93 24.59 -15.75 7.94
C LEU A 93 25.74 -14.74 7.82
N TRP A 94 25.56 -13.68 7.03
CA TRP A 94 26.54 -12.62 6.86
C TRP A 94 26.77 -11.83 8.15
N SER A 95 25.70 -11.52 8.90
CA SER A 95 25.85 -10.82 10.19
C SER A 95 26.64 -11.65 11.20
N GLN A 96 26.49 -12.98 11.20
CA GLN A 96 27.30 -13.86 12.04
C GLN A 96 28.78 -13.85 11.62
N ARG A 97 29.08 -13.74 10.32
CA ARG A 97 30.46 -13.64 9.81
C ARG A 97 31.12 -12.31 10.17
N VAL A 98 30.40 -11.19 10.09
CA VAL A 98 30.94 -9.87 10.43
C VAL A 98 31.23 -9.79 11.94
N SER A 99 30.34 -10.33 12.79
CA SER A 99 30.64 -10.42 14.22
C SER A 99 31.89 -11.27 14.51
N LEU A 100 32.17 -12.34 13.75
CA LEU A 100 33.44 -13.06 13.88
C LEU A 100 34.67 -12.24 13.45
N ALA A 101 34.53 -11.39 12.44
CA ALA A 101 35.62 -10.54 11.95
C ALA A 101 35.95 -9.41 12.95
N ASP A 102 34.94 -8.78 13.55
CA ASP A 102 35.13 -7.74 14.56
C ASP A 102 35.71 -8.34 15.87
N CYS A 103 35.33 -9.57 16.22
CA CYS A 103 35.85 -10.25 17.40
C CYS A 103 37.30 -10.71 17.30
N ALA A 104 37.79 -10.97 16.10
CA ALA A 104 39.21 -11.26 15.87
C ALA A 104 40.09 -10.00 16.05
N ALA A 105 39.51 -8.80 15.94
CA ALA A 105 40.20 -7.53 16.13
C ALA A 105 40.24 -7.08 17.61
N GLU A 106 39.17 -7.30 18.38
CA GLU A 106 39.04 -6.80 19.77
C GLU A 106 39.44 -7.84 20.84
N CYS A 107 39.80 -9.07 20.45
CA CYS A 107 40.31 -10.17 21.30
C CYS A 107 39.43 -10.62 22.49
N SER A 108 38.26 -10.02 22.68
CA SER A 108 37.24 -10.45 23.63
C SER A 108 35.85 -10.15 23.09
N CYS A 109 34.99 -11.16 23.03
CA CYS A 109 33.74 -11.01 22.31
C CYS A 109 32.67 -12.02 22.72
N ASN A 110 31.42 -11.66 22.44
CA ASN A 110 30.24 -12.44 22.79
C ASN A 110 29.76 -13.23 21.57
N LEU A 111 30.27 -14.45 21.37
CA LEU A 111 29.86 -15.32 20.28
C LEU A 111 28.55 -16.01 20.68
N PHE A 112 27.45 -15.71 19.98
CA PHE A 112 26.12 -16.29 20.26
C PHE A 112 25.60 -16.06 21.70
N GLY A 113 25.96 -14.94 22.33
CA GLY A 113 25.55 -14.63 23.70
C GLY A 113 26.35 -15.35 24.79
N GLN A 114 27.44 -16.04 24.41
CA GLN A 114 28.42 -16.59 25.32
C GLN A 114 29.76 -15.84 25.17
N ALA A 115 30.25 -15.27 26.27
CA ALA A 115 31.52 -14.56 26.30
C ALA A 115 32.66 -15.57 26.19
N VAL A 116 33.41 -15.53 25.09
CA VAL A 116 34.56 -16.42 24.85
C VAL A 116 35.81 -15.55 24.75
N GLN A 117 36.75 -15.77 25.67
CA GLN A 117 38.12 -15.24 25.57
C GLN A 117 38.93 -16.17 24.68
N ILE A 118 39.55 -15.60 23.65
CA ILE A 118 40.43 -16.34 22.73
C ILE A 118 41.79 -16.45 23.44
N PRO A 119 42.25 -17.65 23.79
CA PRO A 119 43.53 -17.82 24.47
C PRO A 119 44.69 -17.55 23.49
N ASP A 120 45.79 -17.02 24.04
CA ASP A 120 46.92 -16.47 23.30
C ASP A 120 47.68 -17.51 22.44
N ASP A 121 47.42 -18.80 22.67
CA ASP A 121 48.00 -19.92 21.92
C ASP A 121 47.37 -20.12 20.54
N LEU A 122 46.15 -19.60 20.30
CA LEU A 122 45.48 -19.67 18.99
C LEU A 122 45.62 -18.39 18.14
N ASN A 123 45.84 -17.22 18.75
CA ASN A 123 46.04 -15.98 18.01
C ASN A 123 47.13 -15.10 18.64
N PRO A 124 48.39 -15.15 18.15
CA PRO A 124 49.51 -14.39 18.71
C PRO A 124 49.40 -12.87 18.49
N ASN A 125 48.40 -12.38 17.74
CA ASN A 125 48.14 -10.94 17.63
C ASN A 125 47.43 -10.35 18.86
N CYS A 126 46.76 -11.17 19.67
CA CYS A 126 46.05 -10.70 20.86
C CYS A 126 46.99 -10.37 22.04
N SER A 127 48.14 -11.04 22.13
CA SER A 127 49.17 -10.73 23.14
C SER A 127 49.96 -9.45 22.83
N GLN A 128 50.06 -9.05 21.56
CA GLN A 128 50.74 -7.81 21.16
C GLN A 128 49.93 -6.54 21.48
N ALA A 129 48.59 -6.60 21.45
CA ALA A 129 47.73 -5.47 21.81
C ALA A 129 47.65 -5.24 23.34
N ALA A 130 47.82 -6.30 24.14
CA ALA A 130 47.90 -6.21 25.60
C ALA A 130 49.25 -5.65 26.10
N GLY A 131 50.31 -5.78 25.30
CA GLY A 131 51.67 -5.34 25.65
C GLY A 131 52.00 -3.87 25.36
N SER A 132 51.06 -3.09 24.80
CA SER A 132 51.25 -1.67 24.47
C SER A 132 50.55 -0.69 25.44
N ARG A 133 50.18 -1.15 26.64
CA ARG A 133 49.70 -0.30 27.76
C ARG A 133 50.71 -0.27 28.89
#